data_AF-A0A5B2ZAC4-F1
#
_entry.id   AF-A0A5B2ZAC4-F1
#
_cell.length_a   1.000
_cell.length_b   1.000
_cell.length_c   1.000
_cell.angle_alpha   90.00
_cell.angle_beta   90.00
_cell.angle_gamma   90.00
#
_symmetry.space_group_name_H-M   'P 1'
#
loop_
_entity.id
_entity.type
_entity.pdbx_description
1 polymer ?
#
loop_
_entity_poly.entity_id
_entity_poly.type
_entity_poly.pdbx_seq_one_letter_code
_entity_poly.pdbx_strand_id
1 'polypeptide(L)'
;MDPARVTAQMAAIEAAALTGDQEALKRNVEAMNDDFRRAIKLPDGTRRVDPEAARAAARKVEGVRSVVWLDRENLFVIVDRNELRSYATIDRICKALEPLGDTLGVVVNLQSGAATTGDELEILSRNCQLAPGDRALLSRPRQIDVISPEIRAQHKANQALAEDEELRARQEEALRIIEQTTPEPGKHRPD
;
A
#
# COMPACT_ATOMS: atom_id res chain seq x y z
N MET A 1 0.61 20.84 13.97
CA MET A 1 0.30 21.03 15.41
C MET A 1 -0.92 21.93 15.50
N ASP A 2 -1.95 21.52 16.22
CA ASP A 2 -3.14 22.35 16.44
C ASP A 2 -2.89 23.31 17.61
N PRO A 3 -2.89 24.64 17.40
CA PRO A 3 -2.64 25.61 18.47
C PRO A 3 -3.62 25.47 19.64
N ALA A 4 -4.89 25.18 19.36
CA ALA A 4 -5.93 25.09 20.39
C ALA A 4 -5.68 23.89 21.33
N ARG A 5 -5.23 22.77 20.76
CA ARG A 5 -4.88 21.56 21.53
C ARG A 5 -3.66 21.79 22.43
N VAL A 6 -2.65 22.51 21.94
CA VAL A 6 -1.46 22.87 22.72
C VAL A 6 -1.82 23.79 23.88
N THR A 7 -2.66 24.81 23.65
CA THR A 7 -3.13 25.71 24.72
C THR A 7 -3.94 24.96 25.79
N ALA A 8 -4.83 24.04 25.37
CA ALA A 8 -5.60 23.22 26.30
C ALA A 8 -4.70 22.30 27.16
N GLN A 9 -3.66 21.71 26.56
CA GLN A 9 -2.67 20.90 27.28
C GLN A 9 -1.86 21.73 28.28
N MET A 10 -1.44 22.96 27.92
CA MET A 10 -0.72 23.84 28.85
C MET A 10 -1.58 24.21 30.06
N ALA A 11 -2.86 24.54 29.86
CA ALA A 11 -3.78 24.82 30.96
C ALA A 11 -3.98 23.60 31.88
N ALA A 12 -4.03 22.39 31.32
CA ALA A 12 -4.14 21.16 32.10
C ALA A 12 -2.87 20.85 32.93
N ILE A 13 -1.68 21.16 32.40
CA ILE A 13 -0.39 21.06 33.10
C ILE A 13 -0.36 22.03 34.27
N GLU A 14 -0.73 23.30 34.05
CA GLU A 14 -0.76 24.32 35.09
C GLU A 14 -1.76 23.96 36.20
N ALA A 15 -2.96 23.51 35.83
CA ALA A 15 -3.95 23.05 36.80
C ALA A 15 -3.43 21.88 37.64
N ALA A 16 -2.84 20.86 37.01
CA ALA A 16 -2.28 19.70 37.70
C ALA A 16 -1.12 20.08 38.63
N ALA A 17 -0.27 21.03 38.22
CA ALA A 17 0.82 21.54 39.04
C ALA A 17 0.30 22.31 40.27
N LEU A 18 -0.75 23.13 40.09
CA LEU A 18 -1.38 23.89 41.17
C LEU A 18 -2.13 22.97 42.16
N THR A 19 -2.72 21.87 41.68
CA THR A 19 -3.43 20.90 42.54
C THR A 19 -2.52 19.82 43.12
N GLY A 20 -1.23 19.81 42.78
CA GLY A 20 -0.27 18.77 43.21
C GLY A 20 -0.55 17.39 42.63
N ASP A 21 -1.34 17.29 41.54
CA ASP A 21 -1.67 16.04 40.87
C ASP A 21 -0.51 15.62 39.95
N GLN A 22 0.51 15.00 40.56
CA GLN A 22 1.72 14.57 39.85
C GLN A 22 1.45 13.55 38.74
N GLU A 23 0.40 12.73 38.90
CA GLU A 23 0.01 11.74 37.89
C GLU A 23 -0.61 12.43 36.67
N ALA A 24 -1.47 13.43 36.87
CA ALA A 24 -1.99 14.25 35.77
C ALA A 24 -0.88 15.05 35.09
N LEU A 25 0.06 15.59 35.86
CA LEU A 25 1.21 16.31 35.31
C LEU A 25 2.05 15.40 34.40
N LYS A 26 2.41 14.20 34.89
CA LYS A 26 3.20 13.22 34.14
C LYS A 26 2.50 12.81 32.83
N ARG A 27 1.20 12.47 32.90
CA ARG A 27 0.41 12.12 31.70
C ARG A 27 0.39 13.23 30.65
N ASN A 28 0.23 14.49 31.07
CA ASN A 28 0.20 15.61 30.14
C ASN A 28 1.56 15.87 29.47
N VAL A 29 2.66 15.73 30.23
CA VAL A 29 4.02 15.84 29.69
C VAL A 29 4.32 14.71 28.70
N GLU A 30 3.96 13.48 29.03
CA GLU A 30 4.10 12.32 28.14
C GLU A 30 3.30 12.51 26.84
N ALA A 31 2.04 12.94 26.94
CA ALA A 31 1.20 13.23 25.78
C ALA A 31 1.78 14.34 24.88
N MET A 32 2.35 15.39 25.48
CA MET A 32 2.99 16.47 24.74
C MET A 32 4.24 15.99 24.01
N ASN A 33 5.06 15.16 24.66
CA ASN A 33 6.23 14.54 24.03
C ASN A 33 5.83 13.64 22.85
N ASP A 34 4.78 12.83 23.01
CA ASP A 34 4.26 11.98 21.94
C ASP A 34 3.73 12.80 20.75
N ASP A 35 3.01 13.90 21.02
CA ASP A 35 2.50 14.79 19.97
C ASP A 35 3.65 15.51 19.23
N PHE A 36 4.71 15.90 19.93
CA PHE A 36 5.92 16.44 19.32
C PHE A 36 6.61 15.42 18.42
N ARG A 37 6.82 14.19 18.92
CA ARG A 37 7.45 13.10 18.15
C ARG A 37 6.68 12.78 16.87
N ARG A 38 5.35 12.67 16.96
CA ARG A 38 4.49 12.48 15.78
C ARG A 38 4.61 13.63 14.78
N ALA A 39 4.69 14.88 15.24
CA ALA A 39 4.84 16.04 14.36
C ALA A 39 6.14 16.01 13.55
N ILE A 40 7.22 15.49 14.14
CA ILE A 40 8.51 15.28 13.44
C ILE A 40 8.62 13.88 12.81
N LYS A 41 7.53 13.11 12.78
CA LYS A 41 7.45 11.74 12.25
C LYS A 41 8.45 10.77 12.92
N LEU A 42 8.82 10.99 14.18
CA LEU A 42 9.81 10.17 14.89
C LEU A 42 9.11 9.02 15.67
N PRO A 43 9.36 7.75 15.33
CA PRO A 43 8.74 6.62 16.01
C PRO A 43 9.26 6.41 17.44
N ASP A 44 8.42 5.80 18.28
CA ASP A 44 8.72 5.40 19.64
C ASP A 44 9.36 4.02 19.76
N GLY A 45 10.70 4.02 19.81
CA GLY A 45 11.49 2.81 20.01
C GLY A 45 11.21 2.07 21.33
N THR A 46 10.68 2.74 22.36
CA THR A 46 10.33 2.07 23.64
C THR A 46 8.99 1.35 23.58
N ARG A 47 8.12 1.73 22.63
CA ARG A 47 6.82 1.13 22.36
C ARG A 47 6.81 0.38 21.04
N ARG A 48 7.92 -0.22 20.66
CA ARG A 48 8.03 -0.91 19.39
C ARG A 48 7.08 -2.10 19.32
N VAL A 49 6.36 -2.20 18.21
CA VAL A 49 5.49 -3.34 17.92
C VAL A 49 6.32 -4.63 17.79
N ASP A 50 5.94 -5.67 18.53
CA ASP A 50 6.54 -7.00 18.42
C ASP A 50 6.20 -7.65 17.06
N PRO A 51 7.20 -8.12 16.29
CA PRO A 51 6.98 -8.72 14.96
C PRO A 51 6.02 -9.90 14.94
N GLU A 52 6.11 -10.82 15.91
CA GLU A 52 5.29 -12.03 15.90
C GLU A 52 3.86 -11.75 16.36
N ALA A 53 3.69 -10.89 17.37
CA ALA A 53 2.38 -10.40 17.77
C ALA A 53 1.70 -9.64 16.62
N ALA A 54 2.46 -8.83 15.89
CA ALA A 54 1.95 -8.10 14.73
C ALA A 54 1.55 -9.04 13.59
N ARG A 55 2.37 -10.06 13.28
CA ARG A 55 2.01 -11.11 12.31
C ARG A 55 0.71 -11.80 12.71
N ALA A 56 0.57 -12.17 13.98
CA ALA A 56 -0.62 -12.82 14.49
C ALA A 56 -1.86 -11.92 14.45
N ALA A 57 -1.72 -10.62 14.73
CA ALA A 57 -2.81 -9.65 14.67
C ALA A 57 -3.24 -9.37 13.22
N ALA A 58 -2.28 -9.07 12.34
CA ALA A 58 -2.55 -8.79 10.93
C ALA A 58 -3.17 -9.99 10.20
N ARG A 59 -2.78 -11.22 10.55
CA ARG A 59 -3.36 -12.44 9.96
C ARG A 59 -4.86 -12.63 10.26
N LYS A 60 -5.39 -11.95 11.28
CA LYS A 60 -6.82 -12.00 11.63
C LYS A 60 -7.66 -11.03 10.81
N VAL A 61 -7.03 -10.12 10.06
CA VAL A 61 -7.76 -9.18 9.19
C VAL A 61 -8.34 -9.95 8.02
N GLU A 62 -9.61 -9.69 7.71
CA GLU A 62 -10.34 -10.39 6.66
C GLU A 62 -9.64 -10.29 5.30
N GLY A 63 -9.51 -11.44 4.63
CA GLY A 63 -8.89 -11.56 3.31
C GLY A 63 -7.37 -11.46 3.30
N VAL A 64 -6.72 -11.45 4.47
CA VAL A 64 -5.27 -11.64 4.59
C VAL A 64 -4.95 -13.13 4.47
N ARG A 65 -4.17 -13.48 3.44
CA ARG A 65 -3.70 -14.84 3.16
C ARG A 65 -2.46 -15.19 3.95
N SER A 66 -1.48 -14.30 3.91
CA SER A 66 -0.18 -14.49 4.55
C SER A 66 0.40 -13.16 5.02
N VAL A 67 1.25 -13.25 6.04
CA VAL A 67 1.89 -12.09 6.67
C VAL A 67 3.35 -12.45 6.95
N VAL A 68 4.26 -11.55 6.60
CA VAL A 68 5.70 -11.68 6.84
C VAL A 68 6.25 -10.36 7.34
N TRP A 69 7.01 -10.42 8.44
CA TRP A 69 7.76 -9.27 8.93
C TRP A 69 9.16 -9.29 8.28
N LEU A 70 9.48 -8.32 7.43
CA LEU A 70 10.66 -8.37 6.57
C LEU A 70 11.93 -7.76 7.17
N ASP A 71 11.78 -6.75 8.03
CA ASP A 71 12.89 -6.06 8.71
C ASP A 71 12.38 -5.35 9.97
N ARG A 72 13.01 -4.25 10.41
CA ARG A 72 12.58 -3.59 11.65
C ARG A 72 11.25 -2.84 11.53
N GLU A 73 10.88 -2.42 10.32
CA GLU A 73 9.80 -1.46 10.05
C GLU A 73 8.77 -2.04 9.07
N ASN A 74 9.16 -2.99 8.21
CA ASN A 74 8.34 -3.43 7.09
C ASN A 74 7.55 -4.70 7.39
N LEU A 75 6.23 -4.57 7.39
CA LEU A 75 5.28 -5.67 7.36
C LEU A 75 4.82 -5.91 5.93
N PHE A 76 4.99 -7.12 5.43
CA PHE A 76 4.53 -7.56 4.12
C PHE A 76 3.34 -8.50 4.27
N VAL A 77 2.31 -8.26 3.46
CA VAL A 77 1.02 -8.97 3.57
C VAL A 77 0.54 -9.32 2.17
N ILE A 78 0.14 -10.57 2.00
CA ILE A 78 -0.54 -11.04 0.79
C ILE A 78 -2.02 -11.15 1.10
N VAL A 79 -2.86 -10.56 0.26
CA VAL A 79 -4.32 -10.66 0.33
C VAL A 79 -4.88 -11.61 -0.72
N ASP A 80 -6.05 -12.19 -0.45
CA ASP A 80 -6.63 -13.23 -1.31
C ASP A 80 -7.19 -12.72 -2.64
N ARG A 81 -7.50 -11.42 -2.76
CA ARG A 81 -8.13 -10.83 -3.95
C ARG A 81 -7.52 -9.49 -4.33
N ASN A 82 -7.59 -9.12 -5.61
CA ASN A 82 -7.01 -7.88 -6.14
C ASN A 82 -7.64 -6.63 -5.50
N GLU A 83 -8.95 -6.63 -5.22
CA GLU A 83 -9.66 -5.47 -4.67
C GLU A 83 -9.28 -5.19 -3.21
N LEU A 84 -8.74 -6.20 -2.52
CA LEU A 84 -8.26 -6.07 -1.15
C LEU A 84 -6.88 -5.41 -1.08
N ARG A 85 -6.16 -5.25 -2.21
CA ARG A 85 -4.96 -4.43 -2.32
C ARG A 85 -5.37 -2.94 -2.33
N SER A 86 -5.78 -2.45 -1.15
CA SER A 86 -6.30 -1.09 -0.98
C SER A 86 -5.85 -0.47 0.33
N TYR A 87 -5.86 0.87 0.38
CA TYR A 87 -5.54 1.61 1.61
C TYR A 87 -6.50 1.28 2.76
N ALA A 88 -7.75 0.91 2.46
CA ALA A 88 -8.72 0.46 3.47
C ALA A 88 -8.29 -0.85 4.15
N THR A 89 -7.67 -1.78 3.43
CA THR A 89 -7.07 -2.97 4.04
C THR A 89 -5.86 -2.62 4.89
N ILE A 90 -5.02 -1.68 4.42
CA ILE A 90 -3.92 -1.16 5.25
C ILE A 90 -4.46 -0.53 6.53
N ASP A 91 -5.53 0.27 6.48
CA ASP A 91 -6.15 0.89 7.66
C ASP A 91 -6.64 -0.16 8.66
N ARG A 92 -7.27 -1.23 8.18
CA ARG A 92 -7.69 -2.35 9.04
C ARG A 92 -6.51 -3.06 9.71
N ILE A 93 -5.42 -3.27 8.99
CA ILE A 93 -4.19 -3.85 9.54
C ILE A 93 -3.58 -2.92 10.58
N CYS A 94 -3.42 -1.64 10.26
CA CYS A 94 -2.86 -0.65 11.17
C CYS A 94 -3.68 -0.54 12.46
N LYS A 95 -5.01 -0.53 12.37
CA LYS A 95 -5.90 -0.56 13.53
C LYS A 95 -5.74 -1.84 14.38
N ALA A 96 -5.48 -2.99 13.75
CA ALA A 96 -5.19 -4.23 14.47
C ALA A 96 -3.84 -4.20 15.21
N LEU A 97 -2.89 -3.35 14.77
CA LEU A 97 -1.57 -3.20 15.38
C LEU A 97 -1.52 -2.15 16.49
N GLU A 98 -2.43 -1.17 16.51
CA GLU A 98 -2.48 -0.09 17.51
C GLU A 98 -2.36 -0.56 18.97
N PRO A 99 -3.00 -1.66 19.41
CA PRO A 99 -2.88 -2.13 20.80
C PRO A 99 -1.49 -2.67 21.14
N LEU A 100 -0.67 -2.99 20.15
CA LEU A 100 0.61 -3.67 20.32
C LEU A 100 1.79 -2.70 20.50
N GLY A 101 1.62 -1.41 20.18
CA GLY A 101 2.69 -0.44 20.26
C GLY A 101 2.51 0.76 19.33
N ASP A 102 3.60 1.50 19.14
CA ASP A 102 3.65 2.62 18.21
C ASP A 102 3.77 2.14 16.76
N THR A 103 2.68 2.31 16.02
CA THR A 103 2.57 1.95 14.62
C THR A 103 3.22 2.97 13.67
N LEU A 104 3.68 4.12 14.16
CA LEU A 104 4.45 5.08 13.36
C LEU A 104 5.75 4.47 12.82
N GLY A 105 6.31 3.47 13.52
CA GLY A 105 7.46 2.71 13.06
C GLY A 105 7.14 1.57 12.08
N VAL A 106 5.89 1.42 11.65
CA VAL A 106 5.44 0.30 10.81
C VAL A 106 4.98 0.77 9.44
N VAL A 107 5.55 0.16 8.41
CA VAL A 107 5.14 0.30 7.00
C VAL A 107 4.50 -1.00 6.56
N VAL A 108 3.23 -0.94 6.16
CA VAL A 108 2.50 -2.08 5.62
C VAL A 108 2.65 -2.08 4.09
N ASN A 109 2.98 -3.24 3.55
CA ASN A 109 3.20 -3.50 2.14
C ASN A 109 2.24 -4.61 1.71
N LEU A 110 1.26 -4.28 0.87
CA LEU A 110 0.24 -5.20 0.40
C LEU A 110 0.52 -5.69 -1.02
N GLN A 111 0.43 -7.00 -1.22
CA GLN A 111 0.40 -7.62 -2.55
C GLN A 111 -0.87 -8.45 -2.71
N SER A 112 -1.44 -8.48 -3.91
CA SER A 112 -2.51 -9.43 -4.21
C SER A 112 -1.95 -10.82 -4.55
N GLY A 113 -2.45 -11.85 -3.89
CA GLY A 113 -2.16 -13.25 -4.20
C GLY A 113 -2.97 -13.81 -5.37
N ALA A 114 -3.93 -13.05 -5.90
CA ALA A 114 -4.73 -13.37 -7.08
C ALA A 114 -4.28 -12.60 -8.33
N ALA A 115 -3.12 -11.93 -8.27
CA ALA A 115 -2.59 -11.15 -9.38
C ALA A 115 -2.26 -12.06 -10.57
N THR A 116 -2.83 -11.71 -11.73
CA THR A 116 -2.61 -12.37 -13.01
C THR A 116 -1.85 -11.49 -14.00
N THR A 117 -1.80 -10.18 -13.74
CA THR A 117 -1.08 -9.19 -14.56
C THR A 117 0.05 -8.51 -13.78
N GLY A 118 1.00 -7.90 -14.48
CA GLY A 118 2.13 -7.18 -13.87
C GLY A 118 1.71 -5.98 -13.02
N ASP A 119 0.62 -5.31 -13.42
CA ASP A 119 0.04 -4.17 -12.68
C ASP A 119 -0.64 -4.65 -11.38
N GLU A 120 -1.21 -5.85 -11.36
CA GLU A 120 -1.80 -6.46 -10.16
C GLU A 120 -0.76 -6.98 -9.15
N LEU A 121 0.45 -7.29 -9.62
CA LEU A 121 1.58 -7.70 -8.76
C LEU A 121 2.24 -6.54 -8.02
N GLU A 122 1.91 -5.30 -8.38
CA GLU A 122 2.44 -4.09 -7.76
C GLU A 122 2.10 -4.05 -6.27
N ILE A 123 3.10 -3.71 -5.46
CA ILE A 123 2.92 -3.59 -4.01
C ILE A 123 2.35 -2.22 -3.66
N LEU A 124 1.25 -2.24 -2.90
CA LEU A 124 0.69 -1.03 -2.30
C LEU A 124 1.25 -0.82 -0.89
N SER A 125 1.97 0.28 -0.67
CA SER A 125 2.65 0.55 0.60
C SER A 125 2.18 1.82 1.29
N ARG A 126 2.03 1.80 2.63
CA ARG A 126 1.81 2.99 3.46
C ARG A 126 2.26 2.78 4.89
N ASN A 127 2.72 3.85 5.53
CA ASN A 127 2.91 3.89 6.98
C ASN A 127 1.56 3.94 7.73
N CYS A 128 1.49 3.39 8.93
CA CYS A 128 0.22 3.31 9.65
C CYS A 128 -0.32 4.62 10.24
N GLN A 129 0.51 5.66 10.41
CA GLN A 129 0.09 6.95 10.98
C GLN A 129 0.28 8.14 10.03
N LEU A 130 0.85 7.92 8.84
CA LEU A 130 1.20 8.98 7.90
C LEU A 130 0.38 8.90 6.61
N ALA A 131 0.35 10.00 5.87
CA ALA A 131 -0.30 10.06 4.57
C ALA A 131 0.35 9.07 3.57
N PRO A 132 -0.37 8.65 2.51
CA PRO A 132 0.23 7.92 1.40
C PRO A 132 1.50 8.60 0.88
N GLY A 133 2.59 7.83 0.73
CA GLY A 133 3.89 8.33 0.29
C GLY A 133 4.77 8.92 1.40
N ASP A 134 4.22 9.24 2.57
CA ASP A 134 4.99 9.71 3.72
C ASP A 134 5.64 8.55 4.49
N ARG A 135 6.80 8.83 5.11
CA ARG A 135 7.55 7.89 5.94
C ARG A 135 8.01 8.52 7.24
N ALA A 136 8.24 7.67 8.23
CA ALA A 136 8.81 8.08 9.50
C ALA A 136 10.24 8.60 9.29
N LEU A 137 10.65 9.54 10.14
CA LEU A 137 11.98 10.10 10.13
C LEU A 137 13.01 9.00 10.39
N LEU A 138 14.10 8.99 9.60
CA LEU A 138 15.17 7.97 9.62
C LEU A 138 14.80 6.59 9.06
N SER A 139 13.54 6.36 8.65
CA SER A 139 13.16 5.12 7.95
C SER A 139 13.77 5.07 6.55
N ARG A 140 14.31 3.90 6.18
CA ARG A 140 14.97 3.73 4.88
C ARG A 140 13.95 3.39 3.80
N PRO A 141 14.07 3.94 2.58
CA PRO A 141 13.29 3.47 1.46
C PRO A 141 13.61 2.00 1.18
N ARG A 142 12.60 1.14 1.26
CA ARG A 142 12.70 -0.25 0.81
C ARG A 142 11.82 -0.43 -0.41
N GLN A 143 12.43 -0.88 -1.50
CA GLN A 143 11.71 -1.37 -2.67
C GLN A 143 11.49 -2.87 -2.46
N ILE A 144 10.23 -3.27 -2.38
CA ILE A 144 9.83 -4.66 -2.13
C ILE A 144 9.27 -5.28 -3.43
N ASP A 145 9.02 -4.48 -4.46
CA ASP A 145 8.63 -4.98 -5.78
C ASP A 145 9.73 -5.87 -6.36
N VAL A 146 9.33 -7.05 -6.82
CA VAL A 146 10.22 -8.03 -7.46
C VAL A 146 10.69 -7.55 -8.83
N ILE A 147 9.91 -6.68 -9.49
CA ILE A 147 10.18 -6.15 -10.82
C ILE A 147 10.22 -4.63 -10.76
N SER A 148 11.28 -4.02 -11.28
CA SER A 148 11.41 -2.56 -11.29
C SER A 148 10.34 -1.92 -12.20
N PRO A 149 9.91 -0.68 -11.92
CA PRO A 149 8.95 0.04 -12.74
C PRO A 149 9.37 0.12 -14.22
N GLU A 150 10.67 0.29 -14.48
CA GLU A 150 11.22 0.40 -15.83
C GLU A 150 11.06 -0.90 -16.61
N ILE A 151 11.35 -2.04 -15.98
CA ILE A 151 11.20 -3.35 -16.60
C ILE A 151 9.73 -3.67 -16.85
N ARG A 152 8.82 -3.27 -15.94
CA ARG A 152 7.36 -3.39 -16.17
C ARG A 152 6.89 -2.55 -17.36
N ALA A 153 7.32 -1.28 -17.44
CA ALA A 153 6.98 -0.39 -18.53
C ALA A 153 7.46 -0.96 -19.88
N GLN A 154 8.66 -1.53 -19.91
CA GLN A 154 9.21 -2.17 -21.10
C GLN A 154 8.42 -3.43 -21.50
N HIS A 155 8.07 -4.29 -20.54
CA HIS A 155 7.23 -5.46 -20.81
C HIS A 155 5.85 -5.08 -21.36
N LYS A 156 5.23 -4.04 -20.80
CA LYS A 156 3.94 -3.51 -21.27
C LYS A 156 4.02 -2.97 -22.70
N ALA A 157 5.09 -2.22 -23.01
CA ALA A 157 5.33 -1.73 -24.37
C ALA A 157 5.54 -2.89 -25.36
N ASN A 158 6.33 -3.90 -24.99
CA ASN A 158 6.58 -5.06 -25.83
C ASN A 158 5.32 -5.91 -26.07
N GLN A 159 4.47 -6.09 -25.06
CA GLN A 159 3.19 -6.78 -25.22
C GLN A 159 2.25 -6.02 -26.15
N ALA A 160 2.12 -4.70 -25.97
CA ALA A 160 1.28 -3.88 -26.85
C ALA A 160 1.74 -3.95 -28.32
N LEU A 161 3.05 -3.95 -28.57
CA LEU A 161 3.60 -4.11 -29.92
C LEU A 161 3.27 -5.49 -30.53
N ALA A 162 3.41 -6.57 -29.74
CA ALA A 162 3.10 -7.92 -30.19
C ALA A 162 1.61 -8.10 -30.52
N GLU A 163 0.71 -7.54 -29.70
CA GLU A 163 -0.74 -7.56 -29.95
C GLU A 163 -1.10 -6.79 -31.23
N ASP A 164 -0.45 -5.66 -31.49
CA ASP A 164 -0.67 -4.85 -32.68
C ASP A 164 -0.19 -5.57 -33.96
N GLU A 165 0.95 -6.27 -33.90
CA GLU A 165 1.45 -7.12 -34.98
C GLU A 165 0.51 -8.30 -35.25
N GLU A 166 0.03 -8.97 -34.20
CA GLU A 166 -0.90 -10.09 -34.34
C GLU A 166 -2.26 -9.64 -34.92
N LEU A 167 -2.75 -8.47 -34.50
CA LEU A 167 -3.97 -7.88 -35.04
C LEU A 167 -3.83 -7.57 -36.53
N ARG A 168 -2.70 -6.99 -36.96
CA ARG A 168 -2.43 -6.72 -38.38
C ARG A 168 -2.37 -8.01 -39.18
N ALA A 169 -1.67 -9.03 -38.70
CA ALA A 169 -1.59 -10.33 -39.37
C ALA A 169 -2.97 -10.95 -39.56
N ARG A 170 -3.84 -10.90 -38.54
CA ARG A 170 -5.23 -11.38 -38.63
C ARG A 170 -6.07 -10.57 -39.63
N GLN A 171 -5.86 -9.25 -39.71
CA GLN A 171 -6.57 -8.40 -40.67
C GLN A 171 -6.15 -8.69 -42.11
N GLU A 172 -4.85 -8.87 -42.36
CA GLU A 172 -4.33 -9.26 -43.68
C GLU A 172 -4.85 -10.63 -44.11
N GLU A 173 -4.90 -11.59 -43.19
CA GLU A 173 -5.46 -12.92 -43.46
C GLU A 173 -6.96 -12.85 -43.76
N ALA A 174 -7.72 -12.05 -43.00
CA ALA A 174 -9.14 -11.82 -43.24
C ALA A 174 -9.40 -11.19 -44.61
N LEU A 175 -8.61 -10.18 -45.00
CA LEU A 175 -8.69 -9.56 -46.33
C LEU A 175 -8.38 -10.57 -47.44
N ARG A 176 -7.34 -11.40 -47.26
CA ARG A 176 -6.99 -12.46 -48.22
C ARG A 176 -8.12 -13.48 -48.39
N ILE A 177 -8.78 -13.87 -47.31
CA ILE A 177 -9.94 -14.77 -47.37
C ILE A 177 -11.09 -14.09 -48.14
N ILE A 178 -11.39 -12.82 -47.88
CA ILE A 178 -12.44 -12.09 -48.59
C ILE A 178 -12.14 -12.04 -50.09
N GLU A 179 -10.92 -11.71 -50.50
CA GLU A 179 -10.52 -11.70 -51.92
C GLU A 179 -10.67 -13.08 -52.58
N GLN A 180 -10.32 -14.16 -51.88
CA GLN A 180 -10.40 -15.53 -52.40
C GLN A 180 -11.83 -16.08 -52.44
N THR A 181 -12.72 -15.59 -51.59
CA THR A 181 -14.10 -16.08 -51.45
C THR A 181 -15.14 -15.18 -52.10
N THR A 182 -14.77 -13.99 -52.56
CA THR A 182 -15.67 -13.10 -53.30
C THR A 182 -15.77 -13.58 -54.75
N PRO A 183 -16.94 -14.05 -55.22
CA PRO A 183 -17.11 -14.45 -56.62
C PRO A 183 -17.07 -13.19 -57.50
N GLU A 184 -16.35 -13.23 -58.62
CA GLU A 184 -16.40 -12.14 -59.60
C GLU A 184 -17.85 -11.92 -60.08
N PRO A 185 -18.43 -10.72 -59.92
CA PRO A 185 -19.73 -10.43 -60.47
C PRO A 185 -19.58 -10.24 -61.99
N GLY A 186 -19.82 -11.32 -62.73
CA GLY A 186 -20.22 -11.23 -64.13
C GLY A 186 -19.31 -11.94 -65.13
N LYS A 187 -19.58 -13.23 -65.35
CA LYS A 187 -19.59 -13.80 -66.70
C LYS A 187 -20.83 -14.66 -66.87
N HIS A 188 -21.97 -13.99 -67.08
CA HIS A 188 -23.14 -14.64 -67.66
C HIS A 188 -22.79 -14.99 -69.11
N ARG A 189 -22.79 -16.29 -69.40
CA ARG A 189 -22.44 -16.89 -70.69
C ARG A 189 -23.66 -16.73 -71.61
N PRO A 190 -23.58 -16.04 -72.76
CA PRO A 190 -24.66 -16.09 -73.74
C PRO A 190 -24.51 -17.35 -74.60
N ASP A 191 -25.65 -17.98 -74.86
CA ASP A 191 -25.85 -19.13 -75.76
C ASP A 191 -25.50 -18.82 -77.23
#